data_AF-A0A2T4WRU8-F1
#
_entry.id   AF-A0A2T4WRU8-F1
#
_cell.length_a   1.000
_cell.length_b   1.000
_cell.length_c   1.000
_cell.angle_alpha   90.00
_cell.angle_beta   90.00
_cell.angle_gamma   90.00
#
_symmetry.space_group_name_H-M   'P 1'
#
loop_
_entity.id
_entity.type
_entity.pdbx_description
1 polymer ?
#
loop_
_entity_poly.entity_id
_entity_poly.type
_entity_poly.pdbx_seq_one_letter_code
_entity_poly.pdbx_strand_id
1 'polypeptide(L)'
;IKAFYKDIDFNLLLNQSDIIEKNTDKIAIVGVENWGNPPFKQYGDLQKAIMNVESIPIKILLSHDPSHWPEEVVGKTNIALTLSGHTHGMQAAFKYKNLQWSPIKYKYKHWAGLYKNKDQYLHVNRGLGWLGFPGRLGMRPEITLIELKT
;
A
#
# COMPACT_ATOMS: atom_id res chain seq x y z
N ILE A 1 20.52 -7.66 2.91
CA ILE A 1 19.35 -6.73 2.83
C ILE A 1 18.61 -6.64 4.16
N LYS A 2 18.11 -7.73 4.78
CA LYS A 2 17.42 -7.64 6.09
C LYS A 2 18.28 -7.01 7.20
N ALA A 3 19.57 -7.37 7.27
CA ALA A 3 20.52 -6.77 8.22
C ALA A 3 20.64 -5.24 8.06
N PHE A 4 20.66 -4.77 6.81
CA PHE A 4 20.78 -3.33 6.51
C PHE A 4 19.64 -2.51 7.11
N TYR A 5 18.40 -3.00 7.07
CA TYR A 5 17.27 -2.29 7.68
C TYR A 5 17.44 -2.10 9.19
N LYS A 6 18.02 -3.10 9.87
CA LYS A 6 18.34 -3.00 11.30
C LYS A 6 19.43 -1.96 11.57
N ASP A 7 20.43 -1.86 10.70
CA ASP A 7 21.55 -0.92 10.87
C ASP A 7 21.13 0.56 10.73
N ILE A 8 20.00 0.82 10.07
CA ILE A 8 19.47 2.18 9.85
C ILE A 8 18.20 2.48 10.67
N ASP A 9 17.91 1.65 11.68
CA ASP A 9 16.72 1.78 12.54
C ASP A 9 15.39 1.78 11.75
N PHE A 10 15.34 0.97 10.69
CA PHE A 10 14.13 0.78 9.89
C PHE A 10 13.42 -0.51 10.32
N ASN A 11 12.26 -0.38 10.95
CA ASN A 11 11.44 -1.54 11.33
C ASN A 11 10.76 -2.16 10.10
N LEU A 12 11.34 -3.24 9.60
CA LEU A 12 10.77 -3.99 8.46
C LEU A 12 9.71 -4.98 8.94
N LEU A 13 8.45 -4.72 8.59
CA LEU A 13 7.32 -5.60 8.91
C LEU A 13 7.14 -6.68 7.84
N LEU A 14 7.37 -7.95 8.21
CA LEU A 14 7.20 -9.11 7.33
C LEU A 14 6.13 -10.04 7.89
N ASN A 15 4.88 -9.88 7.44
CA ASN A 15 3.71 -10.55 8.02
C ASN A 15 3.62 -10.29 9.53
N GLN A 16 3.82 -9.03 9.89
CA GLN A 16 3.96 -8.53 11.25
C GLN A 16 3.15 -7.25 11.41
N SER A 17 2.96 -6.84 12.66
CA SER A 17 2.34 -5.57 13.00
C SER A 17 3.09 -4.89 14.12
N ASP A 18 2.91 -3.58 14.19
CA ASP A 18 3.39 -2.70 15.23
C ASP A 18 2.26 -1.76 15.66
N ILE A 19 2.37 -1.14 16.83
CA ILE A 19 1.35 -0.25 17.37
C ILE A 19 1.95 1.13 17.57
N ILE A 20 1.32 2.13 16.96
CA ILE A 20 1.60 3.54 17.24
C ILE A 20 0.56 4.01 18.26
N GLU A 21 1.04 4.52 19.38
CA GLU A 21 0.20 5.01 20.48
C GLU A 21 0.41 6.51 20.69
N LYS A 22 -0.69 7.24 20.89
CA LYS A 22 -0.68 8.65 21.29
C LYS A 22 -1.76 8.87 22.34
N ASN A 23 -1.37 9.17 23.57
CA ASN A 23 -2.27 9.20 24.72
C ASN A 23 -2.99 7.85 24.90
N THR A 24 -4.32 7.83 24.80
CA THR A 24 -5.15 6.62 24.84
C THR A 24 -5.42 6.02 23.47
N ASP A 25 -5.08 6.73 22.39
CA ASP A 25 -5.37 6.31 21.02
C ASP A 25 -4.29 5.36 20.51
N LYS A 26 -4.75 4.28 19.87
CA LYS A 26 -3.87 3.24 19.31
C LYS A 26 -4.21 2.99 17.85
N ILE A 27 -3.17 2.91 17.01
CA ILE A 27 -3.28 2.53 15.60
C ILE A 27 -2.32 1.38 15.35
N ALA A 28 -2.84 0.29 14.80
CA ALA A 28 -2.00 -0.80 14.35
C ALA A 28 -1.47 -0.51 12.94
N ILE A 29 -0.15 -0.61 12.77
CA ILE A 29 0.51 -0.63 11.48
C ILE A 29 0.78 -2.09 11.14
N VAL A 30 0.15 -2.60 10.09
CA VAL A 30 0.24 -4.00 9.67
C VAL A 30 1.07 -4.04 8.39
N GLY A 31 2.06 -4.93 8.30
CA GLY A 31 2.87 -5.13 7.10
C GLY A 31 2.84 -6.59 6.65
N VAL A 32 2.59 -6.80 5.36
CA VAL A 32 2.66 -8.12 4.72
C VAL A 32 3.88 -8.23 3.80
N GLU A 33 4.35 -9.46 3.62
CA GLU A 33 5.40 -9.75 2.62
C GLU A 33 4.88 -9.63 1.18
N ASN A 34 5.72 -10.02 0.21
CA ASN A 34 5.42 -9.87 -1.21
C ASN A 34 4.05 -10.46 -1.57
N TRP A 35 3.24 -9.66 -2.25
CA TRP A 35 2.03 -10.10 -2.94
C TRP A 35 2.23 -9.93 -4.44
N GLY A 36 1.58 -10.77 -5.23
CA GLY A 36 1.59 -10.66 -6.68
C GLY A 36 0.85 -11.82 -7.32
N ASN A 37 0.22 -11.55 -8.46
CA ASN A 37 -0.47 -12.58 -9.23
C ASN A 37 0.54 -13.51 -9.91
N PRO A 38 0.18 -14.79 -10.17
CA PRO A 38 1.06 -15.71 -10.89
C PRO A 38 1.64 -15.09 -12.17
N PRO A 39 2.94 -15.24 -12.44
CA PRO A 39 3.89 -16.17 -11.82
C PRO A 39 4.63 -15.65 -10.58
N PHE A 40 4.26 -14.48 -10.04
CA PHE A 40 4.92 -13.92 -8.86
C PHE A 40 4.53 -14.67 -7.58
N LYS A 41 5.47 -14.77 -6.64
CA LYS A 41 5.24 -15.51 -5.38
C LYS A 41 4.41 -14.68 -4.41
N GLN A 42 3.46 -15.33 -3.75
CA GLN A 42 2.69 -14.74 -2.66
C GLN A 42 3.27 -15.24 -1.33
N TYR A 43 3.99 -14.36 -0.65
CA TYR A 43 4.50 -14.59 0.70
C TYR A 43 3.71 -13.82 1.76
N GLY A 44 2.88 -12.87 1.34
CA GLY A 44 1.99 -12.13 2.23
C GLY A 44 1.00 -13.06 2.95
N ASP A 45 0.98 -12.94 4.27
CA ASP A 45 0.06 -13.64 5.17
C ASP A 45 -0.60 -12.60 6.07
N LEU A 46 -1.78 -12.14 5.66
CA LEU A 46 -2.51 -11.10 6.35
C LEU A 46 -3.01 -11.56 7.71
N GLN A 47 -3.45 -12.82 7.83
CA GLN A 47 -3.96 -13.38 9.09
C GLN A 47 -2.87 -13.41 10.15
N LYS A 48 -1.67 -13.86 9.76
CA LYS A 48 -0.50 -13.80 10.64
C LYS A 48 -0.13 -12.37 11.04
N ALA A 49 -0.20 -11.43 10.10
CA ALA A 49 0.17 -10.03 10.36
C ALA A 49 -0.78 -9.33 11.35
N ILE A 50 -2.08 -9.70 11.36
CA ILE A 50 -3.09 -9.07 12.22
C ILE A 50 -3.28 -9.75 13.59
N MET A 51 -2.81 -10.99 13.77
CA MET A 51 -3.08 -11.83 14.94
C MET A 51 -2.84 -11.12 16.28
N ASN A 52 -1.78 -10.32 16.40
CA ASN A 52 -1.42 -9.63 17.66
C ASN A 52 -2.13 -8.28 17.84
N VAL A 53 -2.89 -7.82 16.85
CA VAL A 53 -3.53 -6.50 16.84
C VAL A 53 -5.03 -6.58 16.53
N GLU A 54 -5.64 -7.76 16.60
CA GLU A 54 -7.06 -7.96 16.29
C GLU A 54 -7.97 -6.99 17.06
N SER A 55 -7.69 -6.81 18.36
CA SER A 55 -8.42 -5.93 19.28
C SER A 55 -8.22 -4.43 19.03
N ILE A 56 -7.23 -4.02 18.23
CA ILE A 56 -7.00 -2.60 17.92
C ILE A 56 -8.00 -2.16 16.84
N PRO A 57 -8.84 -1.13 17.09
CA PRO A 57 -9.95 -0.80 16.21
C PRO A 57 -9.49 -0.20 14.87
N ILE A 58 -8.41 0.59 14.87
CA ILE A 58 -7.90 1.25 13.67
C ILE A 58 -6.63 0.54 13.19
N LYS A 59 -6.66 0.02 11.97
CA LYS A 59 -5.54 -0.66 11.32
C LYS A 59 -5.20 0.00 9.99
N ILE A 60 -3.91 0.30 9.79
CA ILE A 60 -3.34 0.73 8.52
C ILE A 60 -2.46 -0.39 7.98
N LEU A 61 -2.75 -0.88 6.78
CA LEU A 61 -2.01 -1.93 6.11
C LEU A 61 -0.97 -1.35 5.14
N LEU A 62 0.27 -1.82 5.25
CA LEU A 62 1.35 -1.63 4.30
C LEU A 62 1.41 -2.88 3.41
N SER A 63 0.96 -2.76 2.16
CA SER A 63 0.95 -3.83 1.18
C SER A 63 1.39 -3.30 -0.16
N HIS A 64 2.54 -3.76 -0.67
CA HIS A 64 3.16 -3.15 -1.83
C HIS A 64 2.31 -3.25 -3.10
N ASP A 65 1.81 -4.44 -3.44
CA ASP A 65 0.95 -4.66 -4.62
C ASP A 65 -0.51 -4.29 -4.29
N PRO A 66 -1.15 -3.37 -5.06
CA PRO A 66 -2.54 -2.99 -4.84
C PRO A 66 -3.58 -4.07 -5.20
N SER A 67 -3.20 -5.19 -5.84
CA SER A 67 -4.12 -6.32 -6.08
C SER A 67 -4.47 -7.08 -4.79
N HIS A 68 -3.59 -7.01 -3.77
CA HIS A 68 -3.84 -7.63 -2.47
C HIS A 68 -5.10 -7.06 -1.79
N TRP A 69 -5.38 -5.76 -1.99
CA TRP A 69 -6.52 -5.08 -1.34
C TRP A 69 -7.90 -5.67 -1.71
N PRO A 70 -8.29 -5.75 -3.00
CA PRO A 70 -9.56 -6.39 -3.35
C PRO A 70 -9.58 -7.90 -3.06
N GLU A 71 -8.42 -8.55 -3.02
CA GLU A 71 -8.33 -9.99 -2.82
C GLU A 71 -8.50 -10.37 -1.35
N GLU A 72 -7.79 -9.73 -0.41
CA GLU A 72 -7.73 -10.17 1.00
C GLU A 72 -8.30 -9.17 2.00
N VAL A 73 -8.46 -7.90 1.63
CA VAL A 73 -8.83 -6.84 2.59
C VAL A 73 -10.31 -6.51 2.50
N VAL A 74 -10.79 -6.27 1.28
CA VAL A 74 -12.13 -5.75 0.99
C VAL A 74 -13.22 -6.71 1.44
N GLY A 75 -14.07 -6.26 2.36
CA GLY A 75 -15.21 -7.05 2.88
C GLY A 75 -14.83 -8.26 3.72
N LYS A 76 -13.53 -8.47 3.99
CA LYS A 76 -12.98 -9.60 4.73
C LYS A 76 -12.33 -9.19 6.06
N THR A 77 -12.02 -7.91 6.23
CA THR A 77 -11.26 -7.38 7.39
C THR A 77 -11.82 -6.04 7.86
N ASN A 78 -11.36 -5.56 9.02
CA ASN A 78 -11.62 -4.21 9.53
C ASN A 78 -10.46 -3.22 9.26
N ILE A 79 -9.62 -3.48 8.26
CA ILE A 79 -8.54 -2.56 7.87
C ILE A 79 -9.15 -1.32 7.21
N ALA A 80 -8.92 -0.16 7.82
CA ALA A 80 -9.49 1.11 7.38
C ALA A 80 -8.72 1.70 6.17
N LEU A 81 -7.39 1.58 6.15
CA LEU A 81 -6.55 2.16 5.11
C LEU A 81 -5.46 1.18 4.70
N THR A 82 -5.31 0.95 3.39
CA THR A 82 -4.20 0.22 2.79
C THR A 82 -3.33 1.18 1.98
N LEU A 83 -2.03 1.15 2.21
CA LEU A 83 -1.03 1.95 1.51
C LEU A 83 -0.24 1.02 0.57
N SER A 84 -0.33 1.31 -0.72
CA SER A 84 0.28 0.51 -1.79
C SER A 84 1.11 1.37 -2.74
N GLY A 85 1.91 0.69 -3.56
CA GLY A 85 2.72 1.31 -4.60
C GLY A 85 2.77 0.40 -5.83
N HIS A 86 3.95 -0.12 -6.13
CA HIS A 86 4.21 -1.15 -7.15
C HIS A 86 4.05 -0.74 -8.63
N THR A 87 2.99 -0.02 -8.98
CA THR A 87 2.60 0.15 -10.39
C THR A 87 3.43 1.20 -11.13
N HIS A 88 3.92 2.24 -10.42
CA HIS A 88 4.56 3.44 -10.97
C HIS A 88 3.76 4.12 -12.10
N GLY A 89 2.48 3.76 -12.29
CA GLY A 89 1.70 4.12 -13.46
C GLY A 89 2.33 3.72 -14.81
N MET A 90 3.16 2.67 -14.84
CA MET A 90 4.02 2.34 -16.01
C MET A 90 4.84 3.54 -16.51
N GLN A 91 5.09 4.52 -15.64
CA GLN A 91 5.80 5.76 -15.93
C GLN A 91 5.18 6.64 -17.03
N ALA A 92 3.95 6.36 -17.46
CA ALA A 92 3.26 7.11 -18.50
C ALA A 92 1.82 7.40 -18.10
N ALA A 93 1.40 8.64 -18.21
CA ALA A 93 0.00 9.03 -18.04
C ALA A 93 -0.37 10.24 -18.88
N PHE A 94 -1.64 10.27 -19.25
CA PHE A 94 -2.30 11.42 -19.83
C PHE A 94 -3.38 11.90 -18.85
N LYS A 95 -3.37 13.19 -18.53
CA LYS A 95 -4.38 13.82 -17.69
C LYS A 95 -5.00 14.99 -18.43
N TYR A 96 -6.31 14.95 -18.62
CA TYR A 96 -7.07 16.03 -19.24
C TYR A 96 -8.37 16.25 -18.47
N LYS A 97 -8.54 17.42 -17.86
CA LYS A 97 -9.65 17.71 -16.93
C LYS A 97 -9.73 16.63 -15.83
N ASN A 98 -10.86 15.95 -15.75
CA ASN A 98 -11.12 14.87 -14.79
C ASN A 98 -10.74 13.48 -15.32
N LEU A 99 -10.25 13.38 -16.56
CA LEU A 99 -9.81 12.12 -17.14
C LEU A 99 -8.35 11.89 -16.80
N GLN A 100 -8.06 10.72 -16.23
CA GLN A 100 -6.72 10.22 -16.06
C GLN A 100 -6.59 8.87 -16.74
N TRP A 101 -5.59 8.73 -17.61
CA TRP A 101 -5.32 7.52 -18.36
C TRP A 101 -3.84 7.16 -18.24
N SER A 102 -3.54 5.87 -18.22
CA SER A 102 -2.20 5.31 -18.25
C SER A 102 -2.30 3.89 -18.82
N PRO A 103 -1.30 3.38 -19.57
CA PRO A 103 -1.31 2.00 -20.07
C PRO A 103 -1.41 0.97 -18.93
N ILE A 104 -1.02 1.32 -17.71
CA ILE A 104 -1.13 0.45 -16.54
C ILE A 104 -2.58 -0.03 -16.27
N LYS A 105 -3.60 0.74 -16.68
CA LYS A 105 -5.01 0.46 -16.39
C LYS A 105 -5.49 -0.88 -16.96
N TYR A 106 -4.80 -1.38 -17.99
CA TYR A 106 -5.12 -2.65 -18.64
C TYR A 106 -4.59 -3.86 -17.85
N LYS A 107 -3.66 -3.62 -16.92
CA LYS A 107 -3.08 -4.64 -16.03
C LYS A 107 -3.57 -4.51 -14.59
N TYR A 108 -3.74 -3.29 -14.09
CA TYR A 108 -4.17 -3.02 -12.71
C TYR A 108 -5.43 -2.17 -12.70
N LYS A 109 -6.45 -2.63 -11.95
CA LYS A 109 -7.67 -1.85 -11.68
C LYS A 109 -7.37 -0.62 -10.81
N HIS A 110 -6.51 -0.80 -9.80
CA HIS A 110 -6.05 0.26 -8.90
C HIS A 110 -4.58 0.56 -9.18
N TRP A 111 -4.26 1.78 -9.58
CA TRP A 111 -2.92 2.09 -10.10
C TRP A 111 -2.38 3.46 -9.73
N ALA A 112 -3.22 4.41 -9.32
CA ALA A 112 -2.78 5.68 -8.73
C ALA A 112 -3.91 6.34 -7.95
N GLY A 113 -3.57 6.95 -6.81
CA GLY A 113 -4.48 7.77 -6.01
C GLY A 113 -5.32 6.96 -5.03
N LEU A 114 -6.39 7.59 -4.54
CA LEU A 114 -7.26 7.07 -3.48
C LEU A 114 -8.48 6.36 -4.05
N TYR A 115 -8.70 5.12 -3.61
CA TYR A 115 -9.87 4.31 -3.89
C TYR A 115 -10.61 4.01 -2.59
N LYS A 116 -11.92 3.83 -2.67
CA LYS A 116 -12.80 3.59 -1.53
C LYS A 116 -13.76 2.44 -1.82
N ASN A 117 -13.94 1.56 -0.85
CA ASN A 117 -15.05 0.62 -0.80
C ASN A 117 -15.63 0.56 0.61
N LYS A 118 -16.87 1.06 0.79
CA LYS A 118 -17.48 1.29 2.11
C LYS A 118 -16.50 2.06 3.01
N ASP A 119 -16.17 1.53 4.19
CA ASP A 119 -15.27 2.17 5.16
C ASP A 119 -13.79 1.80 4.97
N GLN A 120 -13.45 1.11 3.87
CA GLN A 120 -12.09 0.70 3.56
C GLN A 120 -11.53 1.54 2.41
N TYR A 121 -10.29 1.97 2.57
CA TYR A 121 -9.59 2.83 1.64
C TYR A 121 -8.30 2.16 1.14
N LEU A 122 -7.95 2.42 -0.12
CA LEU A 122 -6.68 2.06 -0.72
C LEU A 122 -6.05 3.31 -1.32
N HIS A 123 -4.84 3.65 -0.89
CA HIS A 123 -4.04 4.69 -1.53
C HIS A 123 -2.88 4.06 -2.29
N VAL A 124 -2.84 4.28 -3.61
CA VAL A 124 -1.75 3.80 -4.47
C VAL A 124 -0.82 4.96 -4.80
N ASN A 125 0.34 5.00 -4.15
CA ASN A 125 1.36 6.00 -4.39
C ASN A 125 2.11 5.72 -5.72
N ARG A 126 2.43 6.78 -6.47
CA ARG A 126 3.05 6.70 -7.82
C ARG A 126 4.56 6.43 -7.80
N GLY A 127 5.16 6.35 -6.62
CA GLY A 127 6.57 6.13 -6.37
C GLY A 127 7.44 7.34 -6.68
N LEU A 128 8.63 7.40 -6.06
CA LEU A 128 9.65 8.40 -6.33
C LEU A 128 10.61 7.96 -7.47
N GLY A 129 10.94 6.68 -7.50
CA GLY A 129 11.91 6.11 -8.46
C GLY A 129 11.33 5.82 -9.84
N TRP A 130 12.04 4.97 -10.59
CA TRP A 130 11.69 4.59 -11.95
C TRP A 130 11.78 3.07 -12.15
N LEU A 131 11.17 2.57 -13.22
CA LEU A 131 11.16 1.14 -13.56
C LEU A 131 11.87 0.91 -14.91
N GLY A 132 13.10 0.40 -14.87
CA GLY A 132 13.91 0.09 -16.06
C GLY A 132 14.43 1.31 -16.85
N PHE A 133 13.53 2.21 -17.24
CA PHE A 133 13.84 3.45 -17.94
C PHE A 133 13.76 4.66 -16.98
N PRO A 134 14.80 5.51 -16.88
CA PRO A 134 14.84 6.64 -15.95
C PRO A 134 14.07 7.87 -16.46
N GLY A 135 12.80 7.69 -16.85
CA GLY A 135 11.96 8.78 -17.33
C GLY A 135 10.47 8.53 -17.11
N ARG A 136 9.72 9.63 -16.98
CA ARG A 136 8.28 9.65 -16.72
C ARG A 136 7.59 10.64 -17.67
N LEU A 137 6.54 10.21 -18.35
CA LEU A 137 5.72 11.06 -19.23
C LEU A 137 4.35 11.29 -18.59
N GLY A 138 4.08 12.50 -18.11
CA GLY A 138 2.80 12.84 -17.47
C GLY A 138 2.47 12.09 -16.16
N MET A 139 3.35 11.18 -15.71
CA MET A 139 3.25 10.42 -14.45
C MET A 139 4.29 10.90 -13.44
N ARG A 140 4.14 12.13 -12.94
CA ARG A 140 5.12 12.74 -12.02
C ARG A 140 5.31 11.91 -10.73
N PRO A 141 6.52 11.89 -10.14
CA PRO A 141 6.75 11.37 -8.79
C PRO A 141 5.82 12.00 -7.75
N GLU A 142 5.58 11.31 -6.65
CA GLU A 142 4.68 11.77 -5.59
C GLU A 142 5.24 11.48 -4.19
N ILE A 143 5.14 12.47 -3.31
CA ILE A 143 5.18 12.29 -1.85
C ILE A 143 3.76 12.53 -1.34
N THR A 144 3.20 11.55 -0.64
CA THR A 144 1.87 11.65 -0.04
C THR A 144 2.01 12.03 1.43
N LEU A 145 1.33 13.09 1.86
CA LEU A 145 1.14 13.41 3.27
C LEU A 145 -0.24 12.91 3.71
N ILE A 146 -0.29 12.08 4.75
CA ILE A 146 -1.53 11.61 5.37
C ILE A 146 -1.55 12.15 6.79
N GLU A 147 -2.47 13.07 7.05
CA GLU A 147 -2.66 13.67 8.36
C GLU A 147 -3.77 12.93 9.11
N LEU A 148 -3.40 12.32 10.23
CA LEU A 148 -4.35 11.67 11.13
C LEU A 148 -4.81 12.69 12.18
N LYS A 149 -6.12 12.76 12.40
CA LYS A 149 -6.74 13.66 13.38
C LYS A 149 -7.53 12.84 14.39
N THR A 150 -7.34 13.18 15.66
CA THR A 150 -8.07 12.67 16.82
C THR A 150 -9.36 13.46 17.02
#